data_AF-A0A2K5E2H4-F1
#
_entry.id   AF-A0A2K5E2H4-F1
#
_cell.length_a   1.000
_cell.length_b   1.000
_cell.length_c   1.000
_cell.angle_alpha   90.00
_cell.angle_beta   90.00
_cell.angle_gamma   90.00
#
_symmetry.space_group_name_H-M   'P 1'
#
loop_
_entity.id
_entity.type
_entity.pdbx_description
1 polymer ?
#
loop_
_entity_poly.entity_id
_entity_poly.type
_entity_poly.pdbx_seq_one_letter_code
_entity_poly.pdbx_strand_id
1 'polypeptide(L)'
;IAAAADSSLGGLMAVRLPRSPPLKVLAEQLRHDAEGILGAWRLSRAAAGREPLELAAVGMQGTVVMADRGEALLRDPVLRGRPCLVPGKHVMVMGVVQACSPKPCLQAVKMTHLSDNPIRESMWELEVEDLHRYIT
;
A
#
# COMPACT_ATOMS: atom_id res chain seq x y z
N ILE A 1 0.05 -43.36 23.57
CA ILE A 1 -0.71 -42.09 23.51
C ILE A 1 0.04 -41.19 22.53
N ALA A 2 -0.56 -40.97 21.35
CA ALA A 2 -0.17 -40.02 20.32
C ALA A 2 -0.42 -38.58 20.84
N ALA A 3 0.10 -37.48 20.31
CA ALA A 3 0.74 -37.19 19.04
C ALA A 3 1.66 -35.96 19.22
N ALA A 4 2.81 -35.94 18.55
CA ALA A 4 3.48 -34.69 18.23
C ALA A 4 2.61 -33.95 17.22
N ALA A 5 2.00 -32.84 17.63
CA ALA A 5 1.23 -31.99 16.75
C ALA A 5 2.18 -31.15 15.89
N ASP A 6 2.65 -31.78 14.81
CA ASP A 6 3.19 -31.13 13.64
C ASP A 6 2.07 -30.28 13.02
N SER A 7 2.05 -28.99 13.34
CA SER A 7 1.10 -28.04 12.73
C SER A 7 1.74 -27.40 11.51
N SER A 8 1.89 -28.21 10.47
CA SER A 8 1.95 -27.75 9.08
C SER A 8 0.52 -27.48 8.62
N LEU A 9 0.08 -26.22 8.74
CA LEU A 9 -1.19 -25.73 8.19
C LEU A 9 -1.14 -24.20 8.21
N GLY A 10 -1.14 -23.48 7.11
CA GLY A 10 -1.05 -23.83 5.70
C GLY A 10 -0.45 -22.60 5.02
N GLY A 11 -0.04 -22.74 3.76
CA GLY A 11 0.62 -21.71 2.98
C GLY A 11 0.00 -20.32 3.20
N LEU A 12 0.61 -19.54 4.09
CA LEU A 12 0.66 -18.10 3.95
C LEU A 12 1.19 -17.95 2.54
N MET A 13 0.32 -17.55 1.61
CA MET A 13 0.73 -17.00 0.33
C MET A 13 1.89 -16.10 0.69
N ALA A 14 3.10 -16.58 0.41
CA ALA A 14 4.31 -15.92 0.85
C ALA A 14 4.28 -14.62 0.08
N VAL A 15 3.76 -13.58 0.74
CA VAL A 15 3.76 -12.24 0.19
C VAL A 15 5.24 -11.99 0.05
N ARG A 16 5.75 -12.16 -1.18
CA ARG A 16 7.16 -12.00 -1.48
C ARG A 16 7.46 -10.59 -0.98
N LEU A 17 8.23 -10.52 0.10
CA LEU A 17 8.63 -9.26 0.69
C LEU A 17 9.24 -8.46 -0.47
N PRO A 18 8.65 -7.31 -0.81
CA PRO A 18 9.12 -6.54 -1.93
C PRO A 18 10.59 -6.22 -1.72
N ARG A 19 11.40 -6.47 -2.74
CA ARG A 19 12.85 -6.29 -2.67
C ARG A 19 13.25 -4.81 -2.57
N SER A 20 12.37 -3.91 -3.00
CA SER A 20 12.54 -2.47 -2.90
C SER A 20 11.81 -1.92 -1.67
N PRO A 21 12.31 -0.84 -1.06
CA PRO A 21 11.60 -0.15 0.01
C PRO A 21 10.20 0.31 -0.47
N PRO A 22 9.21 0.37 0.42
CA PRO A 22 7.87 0.88 0.09
C PRO A 22 7.96 2.34 -0.34
N LEU A 23 7.64 2.62 -1.60
CA LEU A 23 7.56 4.00 -2.08
C LEU A 23 6.29 4.66 -1.55
N LYS A 24 6.43 5.79 -0.86
CA LYS A 24 5.26 6.56 -0.42
C LYS A 24 4.62 7.23 -1.63
N VAL A 25 3.33 6.96 -1.87
CA VAL A 25 2.59 7.48 -3.03
C VAL A 25 1.17 7.89 -2.63
N LEU A 26 0.58 8.79 -3.40
CA LEU A 26 -0.85 9.13 -3.34
C LEU A 26 -1.68 8.22 -4.25
N ALA A 27 -2.98 8.08 -3.94
CA ALA A 27 -3.88 7.23 -4.71
C ALA A 27 -4.08 7.74 -6.15
N GLU A 28 -4.09 9.06 -6.31
CA GLU A 28 -4.18 9.73 -7.61
C GLU A 28 -2.96 9.45 -8.49
N GLN A 29 -1.75 9.47 -7.92
CA GLN A 29 -0.51 9.17 -8.65
C GLN A 29 -0.52 7.74 -9.16
N LEU A 30 -0.97 6.78 -8.34
CA LEU A 30 -1.13 5.40 -8.81
C LEU A 30 -2.20 5.27 -9.90
N ARG A 31 -3.28 6.07 -9.86
CA ARG A 31 -4.35 5.97 -10.84
C ARG A 31 -3.96 6.57 -12.19
N HIS A 32 -3.21 7.67 -12.20
CA HIS A 32 -2.89 8.44 -13.40
C HIS A 32 -1.53 8.11 -13.99
N ASP A 33 -0.53 7.90 -13.12
CA ASP A 33 0.87 7.80 -13.54
C ASP A 33 1.43 6.38 -13.47
N ALA A 34 0.71 5.41 -12.88
CA ALA A 34 1.20 4.04 -12.83
C ALA A 34 0.96 3.30 -14.15
N GLU A 35 2.04 2.77 -14.69
CA GLU A 35 2.09 1.99 -15.93
C GLU A 35 2.65 0.59 -15.66
N GLY A 36 2.31 -0.37 -16.51
CA GLY A 36 2.87 -1.72 -16.47
C GLY A 36 1.90 -2.80 -15.99
N ILE A 37 2.48 -3.90 -15.53
CA ILE A 37 1.76 -5.13 -15.14
C ILE A 37 2.24 -5.60 -13.76
N LEU A 38 1.49 -6.53 -13.16
CA LEU A 38 1.80 -7.11 -11.85
C LEU A 38 3.28 -7.54 -11.75
N GLY A 39 4.00 -6.97 -10.80
CA GLY A 39 5.43 -7.25 -10.57
C GLY A 39 6.42 -6.43 -11.40
N ALA A 40 5.93 -5.60 -12.33
CA ALA A 40 6.71 -4.66 -13.15
C ALA A 40 5.99 -3.30 -13.26
N TRP A 41 5.33 -2.88 -12.18
CA TRP A 41 4.69 -1.58 -12.10
C TRP A 41 5.74 -0.46 -12.10
N ARG A 42 5.46 0.63 -12.80
CA ARG A 42 6.32 1.80 -12.88
C ARG A 42 5.48 3.05 -12.67
N LEU A 43 5.98 4.00 -11.89
CA LEU A 43 5.38 5.32 -11.77
C LEU A 43 6.03 6.26 -12.78
N SER A 44 5.23 6.75 -13.73
CA SER A 44 5.63 7.77 -14.67
C SER A 44 5.88 9.08 -13.92
N ARG A 45 7.07 9.66 -14.12
CA ARG A 45 7.45 10.96 -13.56
C ARG A 45 7.80 11.95 -14.66
N ALA A 46 7.25 11.73 -15.86
CA ALA A 46 7.50 12.55 -17.04
C ALA A 46 7.09 14.02 -16.82
N ALA A 47 6.00 14.27 -16.08
CA ALA A 47 5.59 15.63 -15.71
C ALA A 47 6.64 16.39 -14.87
N ALA A 48 7.46 15.66 -14.12
CA ALA A 48 8.58 16.21 -13.34
C ALA A 48 9.92 16.17 -14.11
N GLY A 49 9.92 15.72 -15.38
CA GLY A 49 11.12 15.55 -16.19
C GLY A 49 12.08 14.46 -15.68
N ARG A 50 11.56 13.45 -14.98
CA ARG A 50 12.36 12.38 -14.35
C ARG A 50 12.06 11.01 -14.93
N GLU A 51 13.00 10.11 -14.77
CA GLU A 51 12.88 8.71 -15.18
C GLU A 51 11.76 7.98 -14.41
N PRO A 52 11.08 7.02 -15.05
CA PRO A 52 10.06 6.20 -14.39
C PRO A 52 10.63 5.42 -13.21
N LEU A 53 9.86 5.32 -12.14
CA LEU A 53 10.30 4.67 -10.91
C LEU A 53 9.63 3.29 -10.74
N GLU A 54 10.42 2.23 -10.56
CA GLU A 54 9.87 0.89 -10.37
C GLU A 54 9.16 0.74 -9.02
N LEU A 55 7.96 0.17 -9.04
CA LEU A 55 7.08 -0.02 -7.89
C LEU A 55 6.98 -1.51 -7.55
N ALA A 56 7.67 -1.96 -6.48
CA ALA A 56 7.44 -3.31 -5.93
C ALA A 56 6.54 -3.28 -4.67
N ALA A 57 6.73 -2.29 -3.80
CA ALA A 57 5.83 -1.98 -2.70
C ALA A 57 5.52 -0.50 -2.66
N VAL A 58 4.33 -0.18 -2.18
CA VAL A 58 3.88 1.18 -1.95
C VAL A 58 3.45 1.38 -0.51
N GLY A 59 3.76 2.56 0.02
CA GLY A 59 3.19 3.09 1.24
C GLY A 59 2.10 4.10 0.85
N MET A 60 0.91 3.93 1.41
CA MET A 60 -0.22 4.84 1.20
C MET A 60 -0.86 5.18 2.53
N GLN A 61 -1.41 6.38 2.62
CA GLN A 61 -2.21 6.82 3.76
C GLN A 61 -3.65 7.08 3.32
N GLY A 62 -4.60 6.80 4.20
CA GLY A 62 -5.97 7.28 4.04
C GLY A 62 -6.86 6.95 5.21
N THR A 63 -8.13 7.36 5.09
CA THR A 63 -9.19 7.04 6.04
C THR A 63 -9.88 5.75 5.65
N VAL A 64 -10.04 4.83 6.60
CA VAL A 64 -10.83 3.60 6.41
C VAL A 64 -12.30 3.97 6.29
N VAL A 65 -12.93 3.67 5.15
CA VAL A 65 -14.37 3.87 4.91
C VAL A 65 -15.14 2.61 5.28
N MET A 66 -14.65 1.44 4.86
CA MET A 66 -15.23 0.16 5.22
C MET A 66 -14.14 -0.88 5.49
N ALA A 67 -14.45 -1.85 6.34
CA ALA A 67 -13.63 -3.02 6.58
C ALA A 67 -14.57 -4.23 6.66
N ASP A 68 -14.42 -5.20 5.75
CA ASP A 68 -15.21 -6.42 5.72
C ASP A 68 -14.35 -7.63 5.37
N ARG A 69 -14.47 -8.71 6.15
CA ARG A 69 -13.97 -10.09 5.92
C ARG A 69 -12.61 -10.32 5.24
N GLY A 70 -11.69 -9.37 5.19
CA GLY A 70 -10.47 -9.52 4.40
C GLY A 70 -10.18 -8.38 3.44
N GLU A 71 -11.00 -7.34 3.44
CA GLU A 71 -10.85 -6.18 2.57
C GLU A 71 -11.12 -4.89 3.38
N ALA A 72 -10.35 -3.85 3.10
CA ALA A 72 -10.57 -2.52 3.64
C ALA A 72 -10.69 -1.52 2.49
N LEU A 73 -11.80 -0.81 2.42
CA LEU A 73 -11.95 0.31 1.50
C LEU A 73 -11.43 1.57 2.19
N LEU A 74 -10.43 2.21 1.60
CA LEU A 74 -10.10 3.59 1.96
C LEU A 74 -10.81 4.55 1.02
N ARG A 75 -10.94 5.81 1.46
CA ARG A 75 -11.61 6.87 0.70
C ARG A 75 -11.07 6.98 -0.74
N ASP A 76 -9.80 6.63 -0.92
CA ASP A 76 -9.15 6.09 -2.12
C ASP A 76 -7.89 5.36 -1.59
N PRO A 77 -7.48 4.10 -1.93
CA PRO A 77 -8.00 3.04 -2.80
C PRO A 77 -8.62 1.81 -2.06
N VAL A 78 -8.95 0.73 -2.79
CA VAL A 78 -9.44 -0.56 -2.20
C VAL A 78 -8.24 -1.42 -1.76
N LEU A 79 -8.24 -1.92 -0.53
CA LEU A 79 -7.23 -2.84 -0.03
C LEU A 79 -7.79 -4.24 0.13
N ARG A 80 -6.98 -5.22 -0.27
CA ARG A 80 -7.20 -6.63 -0.02
C ARG A 80 -6.20 -7.12 1.02
N GLY A 81 -6.69 -7.68 2.11
CA GLY A 81 -5.92 -8.21 3.24
C GLY A 81 -6.74 -8.17 4.53
N ARG A 82 -6.47 -9.07 5.49
CA ARG A 82 -7.21 -9.18 6.75
C ARG A 82 -7.29 -7.82 7.47
N PRO A 83 -8.46 -7.15 7.49
CA PRO A 83 -8.57 -5.82 8.02
C PRO A 83 -8.80 -5.96 9.53
N CYS A 84 -7.90 -5.43 10.32
CA CYS A 84 -8.07 -5.26 11.76
C CYS A 84 -8.57 -3.84 12.10
N LEU A 85 -9.32 -3.20 11.20
CA LEU A 85 -9.56 -1.75 11.27
C LEU A 85 -11.03 -1.38 11.39
N VAL A 86 -11.25 -0.34 12.19
CA VAL A 86 -12.55 0.30 12.40
C VAL A 86 -12.73 1.41 11.37
N PRO A 87 -13.89 1.53 10.71
CA PRO A 87 -14.23 2.67 9.88
C PRO A 87 -14.01 4.02 10.60
N GLY A 88 -13.54 5.03 9.87
CA GLY A 88 -13.26 6.37 10.37
C GLY A 88 -11.85 6.60 10.92
N LYS A 89 -10.99 5.57 10.94
CA LYS A 89 -9.60 5.69 11.39
C LYS A 89 -8.64 6.06 10.25
N HIS A 90 -7.69 6.94 10.55
CA HIS A 90 -6.56 7.22 9.66
C HIS A 90 -5.47 6.16 9.83
N VAL A 91 -5.05 5.58 8.70
CA VAL A 91 -4.11 4.47 8.68
C VAL A 91 -3.10 4.65 7.56
N MET A 92 -1.87 4.24 7.84
CA MET A 92 -0.82 4.04 6.87
C MET A 92 -0.76 2.57 6.49
N VAL A 93 -0.60 2.30 5.21
CA VAL A 93 -0.73 0.99 4.61
C VAL A 93 0.48 0.78 3.73
N MET A 94 1.25 -0.26 4.02
CA MET A 94 2.26 -0.76 3.12
C MET A 94 1.68 -1.97 2.39
N GLY A 95 1.67 -1.93 1.07
CA GLY A 95 1.06 -2.94 0.23
C GLY A 95 1.81 -3.19 -1.07
N VAL A 96 1.56 -4.35 -1.67
CA VAL A 96 2.00 -4.66 -3.05
C VAL A 96 0.89 -4.24 -4.00
N VAL A 97 1.25 -3.54 -5.07
CA VAL A 97 0.30 -3.07 -6.08
C VAL A 97 -0.25 -4.24 -6.88
N GLN A 98 -1.57 -4.44 -6.83
CA GLN A 98 -2.28 -5.49 -7.58
C GLN A 98 -2.93 -4.93 -8.84
N ALA A 99 -3.53 -3.73 -8.74
CA ALA A 99 -4.11 -3.01 -9.86
C ALA A 99 -3.99 -1.50 -9.62
N CYS A 100 -4.01 -0.70 -10.69
CA CYS A 100 -3.92 0.76 -10.66
C CYS A 100 -5.15 1.46 -11.26
N SER A 101 -5.76 0.88 -12.30
CA SER A 101 -6.90 1.45 -13.03
C SER A 101 -8.00 0.39 -13.23
N PRO A 102 -9.30 0.72 -13.09
CA PRO A 102 -9.90 2.05 -12.84
C PRO A 102 -9.86 2.49 -11.36
N LYS A 103 -9.59 1.57 -10.43
CA LYS A 103 -9.34 1.86 -9.01
C LYS A 103 -8.07 1.15 -8.59
N PRO A 104 -7.18 1.80 -7.82
CA PRO A 104 -6.01 1.11 -7.30
C PRO A 104 -6.47 0.01 -6.34
N CYS A 105 -5.78 -1.12 -6.39
CA CYS A 105 -5.97 -2.25 -5.49
C CYS A 105 -4.61 -2.64 -4.93
N LEU A 106 -4.48 -2.69 -3.61
CA LEU A 106 -3.24 -3.14 -2.97
C LEU A 106 -3.49 -4.38 -2.13
N GLN A 107 -2.52 -5.30 -2.14
CA GLN A 107 -2.44 -6.35 -1.14
C GLN A 107 -1.70 -5.81 0.08
N ALA A 108 -2.39 -5.66 1.21
CA ALA A 108 -1.79 -5.11 2.42
C ALA A 108 -0.74 -6.07 3.01
N VAL A 109 0.48 -5.58 3.19
CA VAL A 109 1.58 -6.26 3.88
C VAL A 109 1.64 -5.83 5.34
N LYS A 110 1.51 -4.52 5.59
CA LYS A 110 1.53 -3.94 6.93
C LYS A 110 0.56 -2.77 7.00
N MET A 111 -0.17 -2.67 8.09
CA MET A 111 -1.09 -1.57 8.34
C MET A 111 -0.79 -0.98 9.71
N THR A 112 -0.72 0.35 9.78
CA THR A 112 -0.38 1.09 11.00
C THR A 112 -1.38 2.20 11.21
N HIS A 113 -1.97 2.26 12.39
CA HIS A 113 -2.85 3.35 12.76
C HIS A 113 -2.07 4.66 12.93
N LEU A 114 -2.60 5.75 12.37
CA LEU A 114 -2.03 7.11 12.47
C LEU A 114 -2.90 8.05 13.29
N SER A 115 -4.11 7.62 13.66
CA SER A 115 -5.09 8.39 14.41
C SER A 115 -4.58 8.93 15.75
N ASP A 116 -3.50 8.36 16.28
CA ASP A 116 -2.94 8.73 17.59
C ASP A 116 -2.09 10.01 17.51
N ASN A 117 -1.72 10.47 16.31
CA ASN A 117 -0.96 11.71 16.12
C ASN A 117 -1.39 12.46 14.84
N PRO A 118 -2.15 13.58 14.96
CA PRO A 118 -2.64 14.35 13.81
C PRO A 118 -1.53 14.99 12.99
N ILE A 119 -0.34 15.20 13.57
CA ILE A 119 0.83 15.73 12.83
C ILE A 119 1.27 14.73 11.76
N ARG A 120 1.19 13.43 12.04
CA ARG A 120 1.55 12.40 11.04
C ARG A 120 0.60 12.40 9.86
N GLU A 121 -0.66 12.79 10.06
CA GLU A 121 -1.63 12.88 8.99
C GLU A 121 -1.27 14.01 8.01
N SER A 122 -1.06 15.22 8.54
CA SER A 122 -0.72 16.40 7.73
C SER A 122 0.67 16.35 7.09
N MET A 123 1.62 15.63 7.71
CA MET A 123 2.98 15.53 7.21
C MET A 123 3.12 14.55 6.03
N TRP A 124 2.12 13.70 5.78
CA TRP A 124 2.19 12.67 4.74
C TRP A 124 2.37 13.24 3.33
N GLU A 125 1.60 14.27 2.96
CA GLU A 125 1.71 14.90 1.63
C GLU A 125 3.11 15.50 1.42
N LEU A 126 3.65 16.16 2.45
CA LEU A 126 5.02 16.70 2.45
C LEU A 126 6.07 15.59 2.37
N GLU A 127 5.90 14.50 3.13
CA GLU A 127 6.82 13.35 3.08
C GLU A 127 6.81 12.66 1.71
N VAL A 128 5.64 12.58 1.06
CA VAL A 128 5.52 12.04 -0.30
C VAL A 128 6.23 12.95 -1.29
N GLU A 129 5.99 14.27 -1.24
CA GLU A 129 6.64 15.21 -2.15
C GLU A 129 8.17 15.23 -1.97
N ASP A 130 8.63 15.30 -0.72
CA ASP A 130 10.06 15.31 -0.37
C ASP A 130 10.75 14.02 -0.83
N LEU A 131 10.14 12.86 -0.57
CA LEU A 131 10.65 11.58 -1.04
C LEU A 131 10.78 11.55 -2.57
N HIS A 132 9.75 11.99 -3.30
CA HIS A 132 9.80 12.06 -4.77
C HIS A 132 10.83 13.06 -5.30
N ARG A 133 11.12 14.12 -4.54
CA ARG A 133 12.16 15.10 -4.88
C ARG A 133 13.56 14.53 -4.74
N TYR A 134 13.81 13.71 -3.72
CA TYR A 134 15.12 13.10 -3.47
C TYR A 134 15.37 11.80 -4.24
N ILE A 135 14.33 11.11 -4.72
CA ILE A 135 14.51 9.97 -5.61
C ILE A 135 14.86 10.49 -7.01
N THR A 136 16.13 10.37 -7.38
CA THR A 136 16.64 10.58 -8.75
C THR A 136 16.03 9.55 -9.68
#